data_AF-A0A965DLI3-F1
#
_entry.id   AF-A0A965DLI3-F1
#
_cell.length_a   1.000
_cell.length_b   1.000
_cell.length_c   1.000
_cell.angle_alpha   90.00
_cell.angle_beta   90.00
_cell.angle_gamma   90.00
#
_symmetry.space_group_name_H-M   'P 1'
#
loop_
_entity.id
_entity.type
_entity.pdbx_description
1 polymer ?
#
loop_
_entity_poly.entity_id
_entity_poly.type
_entity_poly.pdbx_seq_one_letter_code
_entity_poly.pdbx_strand_id
1 'polypeptide(L)'
;MAESYAHFLKHPIFKVVAEVSRTEGFEVYVIGGFVRDCFLDRPSKDIDIVVVGDGPGFAKQVAQKLRIRNLTVFARYGTAHFKYKD
;
A
#
# COMPACT_ATOMS: atom_id res chain seq x y z
N MET A 1 -7.89 26.21 2.83
CA MET A 1 -8.58 24.90 2.94
C MET A 1 -7.55 23.84 2.60
N ALA A 2 -7.43 22.77 3.39
CA ALA A 2 -6.53 21.69 3.03
C ALA A 2 -7.05 21.00 1.78
N GLU A 3 -6.25 20.98 0.73
CA GLU A 3 -6.58 20.31 -0.52
C GLU A 3 -6.53 18.78 -0.30
N SER A 4 -7.53 18.05 -0.81
CA SER A 4 -7.60 16.60 -0.64
C SER A 4 -7.06 15.87 -1.87
N TYR A 5 -6.01 15.07 -1.66
CA TYR A 5 -5.40 14.24 -2.70
C TYR A 5 -6.03 12.84 -2.82
N ALA A 6 -7.15 12.59 -2.14
CA ALA A 6 -7.82 11.29 -2.14
C ALA A 6 -8.28 10.83 -3.54
N HIS A 7 -8.47 11.76 -4.47
CA HIS A 7 -8.85 11.48 -5.85
C HIS A 7 -7.78 10.68 -6.62
N PHE A 8 -6.53 10.65 -6.16
CA PHE A 8 -5.47 9.79 -6.72
C PHE A 8 -5.60 8.32 -6.28
N LEU A 9 -6.27 8.04 -5.16
CA LEU A 9 -6.33 6.72 -4.54
C LEU A 9 -7.46 5.84 -5.11
N LYS A 10 -7.47 5.63 -6.43
CA LYS A 10 -8.54 4.91 -7.14
C LYS A 10 -8.38 3.38 -7.14
N HIS A 11 -7.15 2.88 -7.03
CA HIS A 11 -6.88 1.44 -7.09
C HIS A 11 -7.56 0.71 -5.92
N PRO A 12 -8.22 -0.45 -6.14
CA PRO A 12 -8.96 -1.15 -5.09
C PRO A 12 -8.09 -1.57 -3.89
N ILE A 13 -6.77 -1.66 -4.06
CA ILE A 13 -5.83 -1.94 -2.96
C ILE A 13 -5.96 -0.95 -1.81
N PHE A 14 -6.22 0.33 -2.08
CA PHE A 14 -6.25 1.37 -1.05
C PHE A 14 -7.41 1.16 -0.07
N LYS A 15 -8.55 0.63 -0.55
CA LYS A 15 -9.68 0.29 0.34
C LYS A 15 -9.30 -0.81 1.32
N VAL A 16 -8.61 -1.82 0.84
CA VAL A 16 -8.20 -2.99 1.64
C VAL A 16 -7.10 -2.60 2.63
N VAL A 17 -6.10 -1.84 2.17
CA VAL A 17 -5.04 -1.29 3.03
C VAL A 17 -5.63 -0.42 4.13
N ALA A 18 -6.54 0.49 3.80
CA ALA A 18 -7.19 1.36 4.78
C ALA A 18 -8.05 0.58 5.79
N GLU A 19 -8.69 -0.51 5.36
CA GLU A 19 -9.44 -1.38 6.26
C GLU A 19 -8.50 -2.12 7.23
N VAL A 20 -7.44 -2.76 6.73
CA VAL A 20 -6.45 -3.46 7.58
C VAL A 20 -5.75 -2.49 8.52
N SER A 21 -5.36 -1.31 8.04
CA SER A 21 -4.75 -0.26 8.85
C SER A 21 -5.64 0.15 10.03
N ARG A 22 -6.94 0.37 9.80
CA ARG A 22 -7.89 0.70 10.87
C ARG A 22 -8.12 -0.44 11.86
N THR A 23 -8.22 -1.68 11.37
CA THR A 23 -8.45 -2.85 12.24
C THR A 23 -7.26 -3.12 13.15
N GLU A 24 -6.05 -2.98 12.63
CA GLU A 24 -4.81 -3.38 13.31
C GLU A 24 -4.10 -2.20 13.99
N GLY A 25 -4.57 -0.96 13.78
CA GLY A 25 -4.00 0.25 14.37
C GLY A 25 -2.67 0.70 13.75
N PHE A 26 -2.38 0.27 12.52
CA PHE A 26 -1.17 0.72 11.80
C PHE A 26 -1.38 2.08 11.14
N GLU A 27 -0.39 2.95 11.29
CA GLU A 27 -0.27 4.18 10.51
C GLU A 27 0.41 3.84 9.18
N VAL A 28 -0.24 4.17 8.06
CA VAL A 28 0.18 3.76 6.72
C VAL A 28 0.11 4.91 5.73
N TYR A 29 1.08 4.97 4.82
CA TYR A 29 1.19 6.04 3.84
C TYR A 29 1.56 5.49 2.47
N VAL A 30 0.89 6.01 1.44
CA VAL A 30 1.31 5.82 0.05
C VAL A 30 2.40 6.85 -0.24
N ILE A 31 3.53 6.40 -0.78
CA ILE A 31 4.73 7.23 -0.96
C ILE A 31 5.36 7.02 -2.34
N GLY A 32 6.52 7.63 -2.57
CA GLY A 32 7.41 7.25 -3.66
C GLY A 32 6.96 7.70 -5.04
N GLY A 33 7.30 6.87 -6.04
CA GLY A 33 7.06 7.16 -7.45
C GLY A 33 5.58 7.36 -7.77
N PHE A 34 4.70 6.57 -7.16
CA PHE A 34 3.26 6.70 -7.30
C PHE A 34 2.77 8.12 -7.03
N VAL A 35 3.15 8.71 -5.90
CA VAL A 35 2.72 10.06 -5.50
C VAL A 35 3.24 11.10 -6.48
N ARG A 36 4.54 11.06 -6.82
CA ARG A 36 5.13 11.96 -7.81
C ARG A 36 4.39 11.89 -9.13
N ASP A 37 4.13 10.67 -9.62
CA ASP A 37 3.52 10.45 -10.93
C ASP A 37 2.05 10.90 -10.94
N CYS A 38 1.34 10.80 -9.81
CA CYS A 38 0.02 11.41 -9.64
C CYS A 38 0.03 12.93 -9.86
N PHE A 39 1.01 13.64 -9.28
CA PHE A 39 1.14 15.09 -9.47
C PHE A 39 1.63 15.49 -10.87
N LEU A 40 2.34 14.60 -11.56
CA LEU A 40 2.84 14.82 -12.92
C LEU A 40 1.87 14.34 -14.01
N ASP A 41 0.68 13.86 -13.64
CA ASP A 41 -0.30 13.25 -14.54
C ASP A 41 0.30 12.13 -15.41
N ARG A 42 1.09 11.26 -14.77
CA ARG A 42 1.73 10.09 -15.39
C ARG A 42 1.08 8.79 -14.91
N PRO A 43 0.89 7.80 -15.79
CA PRO A 43 0.40 6.49 -15.36
C PRO A 43 1.42 5.84 -14.42
N SER A 44 0.96 5.31 -13.30
CA SER A 44 1.79 4.60 -12.33
C SER A 44 1.06 3.35 -11.83
N LYS A 45 1.71 2.20 -12.00
CA LYS A 45 1.21 0.90 -11.54
C LYS A 45 1.87 0.45 -10.24
N ASP A 46 3.05 0.97 -9.94
CA ASP A 46 3.85 0.58 -8.79
C ASP A 46 3.44 1.42 -7.58
N ILE A 47 2.75 0.79 -6.62
CA ILE A 47 2.24 1.42 -5.41
C ILE A 47 3.16 1.07 -4.24
N ASP A 48 3.93 2.05 -3.79
CA ASP A 48 4.76 1.92 -2.59
C ASP A 48 4.01 2.39 -1.35
N ILE A 49 4.01 1.55 -0.32
CA ILE A 49 3.36 1.82 0.96
C ILE A 49 4.40 1.71 2.07
N VAL A 50 4.53 2.76 2.87
CA VAL A 50 5.26 2.70 4.15
C VAL A 50 4.27 2.46 5.29
N VAL A 51 4.68 1.60 6.21
CA VAL A 51 3.93 1.24 7.42
C VAL A 51 4.79 1.63 8.60
N VAL A 52 4.25 2.37 9.56
CA VAL A 52 4.92 2.64 10.82
C VAL A 52 4.75 1.41 11.71
N GLY A 53 5.81 0.59 11.82
CA GLY A 53 5.80 -0.66 12.59
C GLY A 53 6.24 -1.87 11.75
N ASP A 54 5.59 -3.02 11.96
CA ASP A 54 5.89 -4.27 11.25
C ASP A 54 5.31 -4.28 9.82
N GLY A 55 6.08 -3.74 8.87
CA GLY A 55 5.73 -3.73 7.45
C GLY A 55 5.44 -5.12 6.87
N PRO A 56 6.30 -6.14 7.06
CA PRO A 56 6.04 -7.50 6.61
C PRO A 56 4.80 -8.12 7.26
N GLY A 57 4.57 -7.87 8.54
CA GLY A 57 3.36 -8.31 9.25
C GLY A 57 2.10 -7.69 8.65
N PHE A 58 2.09 -6.38 8.43
CA PHE A 58 0.99 -5.68 7.76
C PHE A 58 0.72 -6.23 6.36
N ALA A 59 1.79 -6.44 5.57
CA ALA A 59 1.66 -7.00 4.23
C ALA A 59 1.08 -8.43 4.23
N LYS A 60 1.39 -9.26 5.23
CA LYS A 60 0.76 -10.57 5.42
C LYS A 60 -0.74 -10.46 5.67
N GLN A 61 -1.17 -9.54 6.53
CA GLN A 61 -2.59 -9.31 6.80
C GLN A 61 -3.34 -8.86 5.53
N VAL A 62 -2.78 -7.92 4.78
CA VAL A 62 -3.34 -7.45 3.50
C VAL A 62 -3.40 -8.61 2.49
N ALA A 63 -2.32 -9.38 2.34
CA ALA A 63 -2.26 -10.52 1.43
C ALA A 63 -3.30 -11.59 1.79
N GLN A 64 -3.46 -11.92 3.07
CA GLN A 64 -4.47 -12.87 3.55
C GLN A 64 -5.88 -12.40 3.20
N LYS A 65 -6.20 -11.13 3.44
CA LYS A 65 -7.50 -10.54 3.11
C LYS A 65 -7.81 -10.58 1.61
N LEU A 66 -6.78 -10.40 0.78
CA LEU A 66 -6.88 -10.49 -0.69
C LEU A 66 -6.74 -11.90 -1.24
N ARG A 67 -6.50 -12.91 -0.38
CA ARG A 67 -6.19 -14.30 -0.77
C ARG A 67 -5.00 -14.42 -1.72
N ILE A 68 -4.01 -13.55 -1.56
CA ILE A 68 -2.75 -13.58 -2.29
C ILE A 68 -1.87 -14.70 -1.73
N ARG A 69 -1.44 -15.61 -2.61
CA ARG A 69 -0.53 -16.71 -2.25
C ARG A 69 0.94 -16.31 -2.34
N ASN A 70 1.26 -15.45 -3.30
CA ASN A 70 2.64 -15.09 -3.64
C ASN A 70 3.03 -13.77 -2.95
N LEU A 71 3.27 -13.86 -1.64
CA LEU A 71 3.86 -12.77 -0.86
C LEU A 71 5.36 -13.02 -0.70
N THR A 72 6.18 -12.12 -1.26
CA THR A 72 7.63 -12.15 -1.05
C THR A 72 7.99 -11.27 0.14
N VAL A 73 8.66 -11.83 1.14
CA VAL A 73 9.13 -11.09 2.32
C VAL A 73 10.64 -10.98 2.29
N PHE A 74 11.15 -9.76 2.45
CA PHE A 74 12.57 -9.46 2.58
C PHE A 74 12.87 -9.04 4.03
N ALA A 75 13.00 -10.02 4.92
CA ALA A 75 13.10 -9.80 6.36
C ALA A 75 14.25 -8.85 6.77
N ARG A 76 15.40 -8.95 6.09
CA ARG A 76 16.56 -8.07 6.36
C ARG A 76 16.25 -6.58 6.18
N TYR A 77 15.35 -6.25 5.26
CA TYR A 77 14.99 -4.88 4.92
C TYR A 77 13.67 -4.44 5.55
N GLY A 78 12.97 -5.34 6.25
CA GLY A 78 11.64 -5.05 6.78
C GLY A 78 10.61 -4.76 5.69
N THR A 79 10.73 -5.39 4.51
CA THR A 79 9.81 -5.15 3.39
C THR A 79 9.11 -6.42 2.92
N ALA A 80 8.00 -6.23 2.22
CA ALA A 80 7.31 -7.31 1.54
C ALA A 80 6.66 -6.78 0.26
N HIS A 81 6.46 -7.67 -0.71
CA HIS A 81 5.94 -7.34 -2.03
C HIS A 81 5.00 -8.45 -2.51
N PHE A 82 3.91 -8.05 -3.16
CA PHE A 82 3.03 -8.94 -3.90
C PHE A 82 2.36 -8.21 -5.06
N LYS A 83 1.85 -8.97 -6.03
CA LYS A 83 1.08 -8.43 -7.16
C LYS A 83 -0.43 -8.55 -6.91
N TYR A 84 -1.19 -7.54 -7.29
CA TYR A 84 -2.65 -7.53 -7.19
C TYR A 84 -3.31 -6.70 -8.29
N LYS A 85 -4.11 -7.35 -9.13
CA LYS A 85 -4.93 -6.73 -10.20
C LYS A 85 -4.14 -5.75 -11.10
N ASP A 86 -3.09 -6.29 -11.71
CA ASP A 86 -2.17 -5.64 -12.67
C ASP A 86 -2.85 -5.17 -13.98
#